data_AF-A0A9P1CQK1-F1
#
_entry.id   AF-A0A9P1CQK1-F1
#
_cell.length_a   1.000
_cell.length_b   1.000
_cell.length_c   1.000
_cell.angle_alpha   90.00
_cell.angle_beta   90.00
_cell.angle_gamma   90.00
#
_symmetry.space_group_name_H-M   'P 1'
#
loop_
_entity.id
_entity.type
_entity.pdbx_description
1 polymer ?
#
loop_
_entity_poly.entity_id
_entity_poly.type
_entity_poly.pdbx_seq_one_letter_code
_entity_poly.pdbx_strand_id
1 'polypeptide(L)'
;MLSVTTLKNSAMKVRAVWHTPWFLGVVLLVVGSLGLLRQLIRLLMIIPVEVWISLMMIFGGVMLVGVEAAKELYANQRFHTLPREMMRRSMQMGQRLSILAYDVVDSREEVKIVLSGVSPLLAEVLCSSSALEAFCVVANEVRRLLGYKDDDEETDDRLATAVGWLQRPQLMLGFEDQLRCCALARQATKGDAPKATVPESEQSFSAAQQRSWEMCRGMAKAEASEALLQELADKDPTFRKVVPPAAPEAVPEKPLNDFVQVFCELFEFRLPSDLDARALKLRKRAFWASLAVVFYAVVWRHWVRRKPLTIVRAVTNAGVSTLSTYLAILNLGLPAPIYARLHARLPAWLRSAAGSNELPGAAGRLLRWLLQLLLPPLRRPLMITAGAP
;
A
#
# COMPACT_ATOMS: atom_id res chain seq x y z
N MET A 1 -74.00 0.94 47.51
CA MET A 1 -74.59 1.54 46.29
C MET A 1 -74.07 2.97 46.17
N LEU A 2 -73.02 3.17 45.38
CA LEU A 2 -72.39 4.47 45.13
C LEU A 2 -72.24 4.66 43.62
N SER A 3 -72.46 5.91 43.22
CA SER A 3 -73.19 6.32 42.03
C SER A 3 -72.28 6.69 40.85
N VAL A 4 -72.73 6.29 39.66
CA VAL A 4 -72.27 6.66 38.32
C VAL A 4 -72.38 8.18 38.13
N THR A 5 -71.37 8.95 38.52
CA THR A 5 -71.38 10.44 38.40
C THR A 5 -70.03 11.06 38.00
N THR A 6 -69.14 10.32 37.34
CA THR A 6 -67.81 10.86 36.94
C THR A 6 -67.48 10.70 35.45
N LEU A 7 -68.48 10.74 34.56
CA LEU A 7 -68.23 10.59 33.11
C LEU A 7 -68.90 11.64 32.21
N LYS A 8 -69.29 12.80 32.75
CA LYS A 8 -70.00 13.82 31.95
C LYS A 8 -69.40 15.24 31.94
N ASN A 9 -68.19 15.45 32.45
CA ASN A 9 -67.56 16.77 32.48
C ASN A 9 -66.34 16.97 31.54
N SER A 10 -66.03 16.01 30.67
CA SER A 10 -64.88 16.12 29.75
C SER A 10 -65.25 16.35 28.28
N ALA A 11 -66.53 16.60 27.98
CA ALA A 11 -67.02 16.71 26.60
C ALA A 11 -67.38 18.14 26.15
N MET A 12 -67.10 19.17 26.96
CA MET A 12 -67.30 20.57 26.57
C MET A 12 -66.05 21.40 26.82
N LYS A 13 -65.06 21.29 25.91
CA LYS A 13 -64.08 22.35 25.61
C LYS A 13 -63.25 22.10 24.35
N VAL A 14 -63.82 21.40 23.35
CA VAL A 14 -63.23 21.31 22.01
C VAL A 14 -64.02 22.21 21.06
N ARG A 15 -64.15 23.49 21.43
CA ARG A 15 -64.56 24.54 20.49
C ARG A 15 -63.61 25.73 20.63
N ALA A 16 -63.04 26.04 19.47
CA ALA A 16 -62.63 27.37 19.07
C ALA A 16 -61.40 27.97 19.77
N VAL A 17 -60.23 27.38 19.51
CA VAL A 17 -59.02 28.19 19.25
C VAL A 17 -58.42 27.66 17.95
N TRP A 18 -59.12 27.90 16.85
CA TRP A 18 -58.51 27.85 15.53
C TRP A 18 -57.50 29.00 15.50
N HIS A 19 -56.21 28.68 15.58
CA HIS A 19 -55.12 29.62 15.37
C HIS A 19 -55.12 30.07 13.90
N THR A 20 -55.98 31.02 13.57
CA THR A 20 -55.97 31.79 12.32
C THR A 20 -54.58 32.23 11.87
N PRO A 21 -53.63 32.66 12.74
CA PRO A 21 -52.28 33.01 12.28
C PRO A 21 -51.44 31.81 11.81
N TRP A 22 -51.65 30.60 12.37
CA TRP A 22 -50.90 29.42 11.95
C TRP A 22 -51.36 28.94 10.58
N PHE A 23 -52.68 28.89 10.36
CA PHE A 23 -53.23 28.51 9.06
C PHE A 23 -52.84 29.52 7.96
N LEU A 24 -52.86 30.82 8.27
CA LEU A 24 -52.40 31.86 7.35
C LEU A 24 -50.90 31.72 7.03
N GLY A 25 -50.08 31.38 8.02
CA GLY A 25 -48.65 31.11 7.84
C GLY A 25 -48.38 29.92 6.93
N VAL A 26 -49.11 28.81 7.10
CA VAL A 26 -48.99 27.63 6.24
C VAL A 26 -49.43 27.95 4.80
N VAL A 27 -50.53 28.67 4.62
CA VAL A 27 -51.01 29.07 3.29
C VAL A 27 -50.01 29.98 2.57
N LEU A 28 -49.43 30.98 3.26
CA LEU A 28 -48.40 31.85 2.67
C LEU A 28 -47.14 31.09 2.28
N LEU A 29 -46.73 30.10 3.08
CA LEU A 29 -45.54 29.26 2.80
C LEU A 29 -45.79 28.35 1.59
N VAL A 30 -46.98 27.78 1.46
CA VAL A 30 -47.38 26.96 0.31
C VAL A 30 -47.48 27.81 -0.97
N VAL A 31 -48.07 29.01 -0.90
CA VAL A 31 -48.18 29.91 -2.07
C VAL A 31 -46.81 30.44 -2.49
N GLY A 32 -45.95 30.82 -1.54
CA GLY A 32 -44.58 31.25 -1.82
C GLY A 32 -43.70 30.16 -2.44
N SER A 33 -43.80 28.91 -1.94
CA SER A 33 -43.05 27.78 -2.52
C SER A 33 -43.54 27.40 -3.91
N LEU A 34 -44.85 27.47 -4.19
CA LEU A 34 -45.39 27.30 -5.55
C LEU A 34 -44.92 28.39 -6.52
N GLY A 35 -44.80 29.64 -6.06
CA GLY A 35 -44.25 30.75 -6.85
C GLY A 35 -42.78 30.54 -7.21
N LEU A 36 -41.96 30.14 -6.24
CA LEU A 36 -40.54 29.80 -6.45
C LEU A 36 -40.38 28.60 -7.38
N LEU A 37 -41.20 27.56 -7.22
CA LEU A 37 -41.18 26.40 -8.10
C LEU A 37 -41.51 26.77 -9.55
N ARG A 38 -42.48 27.66 -9.75
CA ARG A 38 -42.83 28.16 -11.09
C ARG A 38 -41.71 28.99 -11.72
N GLN A 39 -41.03 29.83 -10.93
CA GLN A 39 -39.86 30.58 -11.42
C GLN A 39 -38.70 29.64 -11.74
N LEU A 40 -38.48 28.61 -10.92
CA LEU A 40 -37.48 27.57 -11.15
C LEU A 40 -37.76 26.83 -12.47
N ILE A 41 -39.01 26.41 -12.70
CA ILE A 41 -39.41 25.72 -13.95
C ILE A 41 -39.21 26.61 -15.18
N ARG A 42 -39.52 27.91 -15.08
CA ARG A 42 -39.26 28.85 -16.19
C ARG A 42 -37.76 29.02 -16.45
N LEU A 43 -36.96 29.11 -15.40
CA LEU A 43 -35.50 29.15 -15.53
C LEU A 43 -34.97 27.87 -16.18
N LEU A 44 -35.51 26.71 -15.78
CA LEU A 44 -35.17 25.40 -16.34
C LEU A 44 -35.46 25.31 -17.84
N MET A 45 -36.58 25.88 -18.30
CA MET A 45 -37.00 25.86 -19.70
C MET A 45 -36.24 26.84 -20.60
N ILE A 46 -35.59 27.86 -20.03
CA ILE A 46 -34.79 28.84 -20.79
C ILE A 46 -33.39 28.31 -21.11
N ILE A 47 -32.90 27.34 -20.31
CA ILE A 47 -31.57 26.78 -20.48
C ILE A 47 -31.57 25.78 -21.64
N PRO A 48 -30.64 25.88 -22.63
CA PRO A 48 -30.55 24.96 -23.75
C PRO A 48 -30.42 23.51 -23.31
N VAL A 49 -30.99 22.56 -24.06
CA VAL A 49 -30.95 21.13 -23.74
C VAL A 49 -29.50 20.62 -23.67
N GLU A 50 -28.59 21.20 -24.45
CA GLU A 50 -27.15 20.90 -24.46
C GLU A 50 -26.49 21.23 -23.12
N VAL A 51 -26.90 22.32 -22.47
CA VAL A 51 -26.43 22.70 -21.14
C VAL A 51 -26.98 21.73 -20.09
N TRP A 52 -28.23 21.28 -20.23
CA TRP A 52 -28.80 20.24 -19.36
C TRP A 52 -28.07 18.91 -19.47
N ILE A 53 -27.75 18.47 -20.69
CA ILE A 53 -26.98 17.24 -20.92
C ILE A 53 -25.59 17.36 -20.30
N SER A 54 -24.92 18.51 -20.48
CA SER A 54 -23.61 18.77 -19.90
C SER A 54 -23.65 18.77 -18.37
N LEU A 55 -24.68 19.38 -17.79
CA LEU A 55 -24.87 19.44 -16.34
C LEU A 55 -25.23 18.07 -15.75
N MET A 56 -26.01 17.25 -16.46
CA MET A 56 -26.30 15.87 -16.10
C MET A 56 -25.06 14.97 -16.21
N MET A 57 -24.18 15.18 -17.20
CA MET A 57 -22.91 14.46 -17.29
C MET A 57 -21.96 14.83 -16.14
N ILE A 58 -21.87 16.12 -15.80
CA ILE A 58 -21.08 16.58 -14.65
C ILE A 58 -21.64 16.01 -13.35
N PHE A 59 -22.96 16.10 -13.16
CA PHE A 59 -23.61 15.58 -11.95
C PHE A 59 -23.50 14.06 -11.85
N GLY A 60 -23.66 13.34 -12.96
CA GLY A 60 -23.46 11.90 -13.06
C GLY A 60 -22.03 11.49 -12.73
N GLY A 61 -21.04 12.20 -13.28
CA GLY A 61 -19.62 11.97 -12.98
C GLY A 61 -19.28 12.23 -11.51
N VAL A 62 -19.77 13.35 -10.94
CA VAL A 62 -19.59 13.67 -9.51
C VAL A 62 -20.27 12.63 -8.61
N MET A 63 -21.46 12.15 -8.98
CA MET A 63 -22.16 11.11 -8.23
C MET A 63 -21.44 9.77 -8.31
N LEU A 64 -20.91 9.36 -9.46
CA LEU A 64 -20.13 8.12 -9.60
C LEU A 64 -18.87 8.15 -8.73
N VAL A 65 -18.09 9.22 -8.82
CA VAL A 65 -16.90 9.43 -7.97
C VAL A 65 -17.29 9.49 -6.50
N GLY A 66 -18.41 10.14 -6.17
CA GLY A 66 -18.95 10.20 -4.83
C GLY A 66 -19.34 8.83 -4.27
N VAL A 67 -19.96 7.97 -5.08
CA VAL A 67 -20.37 6.61 -4.70
C VAL A 67 -19.16 5.71 -4.50
N GLU A 68 -18.14 5.78 -5.35
CA GLU A 68 -16.90 5.02 -5.16
C GLU A 68 -16.14 5.45 -3.91
N ALA A 69 -15.98 6.77 -3.70
CA ALA A 69 -15.37 7.30 -2.49
C ALA A 69 -16.17 6.92 -1.22
N ALA A 70 -17.51 6.93 -1.31
CA ALA A 70 -18.37 6.49 -0.21
C ALA A 70 -18.25 4.99 0.07
N LYS A 71 -18.14 4.14 -0.96
CA LYS A 71 -17.89 2.69 -0.82
C LYS A 71 -16.55 2.43 -0.13
N GLU A 72 -15.49 3.11 -0.55
CA GLU A 72 -14.15 2.97 0.05
C GLU A 72 -14.13 3.45 1.52
N LEU A 73 -14.82 4.54 1.83
CA LEU A 73 -14.90 5.09 3.18
C LEU A 73 -15.83 4.27 4.09
N TYR A 74 -16.86 3.63 3.53
CA TYR A 74 -17.72 2.67 4.23
C TYR A 74 -16.95 1.39 4.57
N ALA A 75 -16.20 0.83 3.61
CA ALA A 75 -15.35 -0.33 3.82
C ALA A 75 -14.29 -0.11 4.92
N ASN A 76 -13.81 1.13 5.07
CA ASN A 76 -12.80 1.50 6.06
C ASN A 76 -13.36 1.94 7.43
N GLN A 77 -14.69 1.87 7.67
CA GLN A 77 -15.37 2.39 8.88
C GLN A 77 -15.04 3.86 9.22
N ARG A 78 -14.67 4.67 8.22
CA ARG A 78 -14.25 6.08 8.39
C ARG A 78 -15.29 7.08 7.90
N PHE A 79 -16.55 6.66 7.80
CA PHE A 79 -17.64 7.47 7.25
C PHE A 79 -17.79 8.83 7.96
N HIS A 80 -17.49 8.90 9.26
CA HIS A 80 -17.54 10.14 10.04
C HIS A 80 -16.47 11.19 9.62
N THR A 81 -15.41 10.78 8.92
CA THR A 81 -14.37 11.69 8.41
C THR A 81 -14.69 12.25 7.02
N LEU A 82 -15.66 11.65 6.32
CA LEU A 82 -16.02 12.00 4.94
C LEU A 82 -16.51 13.46 4.81
N PRO A 83 -17.41 13.98 5.67
CA PRO A 83 -17.82 15.38 5.57
C PRO A 83 -16.65 16.34 5.78
N ARG A 84 -15.72 16.01 6.70
CA ARG A 84 -14.55 16.84 7.00
C ARG A 84 -13.57 16.87 5.83
N GLU A 85 -13.32 15.73 5.20
CA GLU A 85 -12.39 15.65 4.06
C GLU A 85 -13.00 16.24 2.79
N MET A 86 -14.29 16.02 2.53
CA MET A 86 -15.01 16.69 1.45
C MET A 86 -15.03 18.20 1.64
N MET A 87 -15.31 18.68 2.86
CA MET A 87 -15.31 20.11 3.18
C MET A 87 -13.90 20.72 3.07
N ARG A 88 -12.86 19.98 3.46
CA ARG A 88 -11.47 20.43 3.26
C ARG A 88 -11.11 20.55 1.78
N ARG A 89 -11.46 19.55 0.97
CA ARG A 89 -11.20 19.54 -0.48
C ARG A 89 -12.02 20.61 -1.20
N SER A 90 -13.29 20.77 -0.86
CA SER A 90 -14.15 21.81 -1.45
C SER A 90 -13.68 23.21 -1.07
N MET A 91 -13.20 23.40 0.16
CA MET A 91 -12.64 24.69 0.61
C MET A 91 -11.32 25.01 -0.11
N GLN A 92 -10.43 24.02 -0.29
CA GLN A 92 -9.20 24.19 -1.06
C GLN A 92 -9.49 24.49 -2.54
N MET A 93 -10.47 23.79 -3.13
CA MET A 93 -10.89 24.01 -4.50
C MET A 93 -11.56 25.38 -4.68
N GLY A 94 -12.44 25.76 -3.75
CA GLY A 94 -13.10 27.07 -3.73
C GLY A 94 -12.10 28.22 -3.57
N GLN A 95 -11.09 28.07 -2.71
CA GLN A 95 -10.01 29.06 -2.57
C GLN A 95 -9.25 29.24 -3.88
N ARG A 96 -8.86 28.14 -4.55
CA ARG A 96 -8.13 28.21 -5.82
C ARG A 96 -8.97 28.75 -6.98
N LEU A 97 -10.23 28.36 -7.06
CA LEU A 97 -11.16 28.91 -8.05
C LEU A 97 -11.47 30.38 -7.79
N SER A 98 -11.52 30.80 -6.51
CA SER A 98 -11.68 32.22 -6.17
C SER A 98 -10.46 33.04 -6.57
N ILE A 99 -9.23 32.50 -6.42
CA ILE A 99 -8.01 33.15 -6.92
C ILE A 99 -8.10 33.28 -8.44
N LEU A 100 -8.48 32.23 -9.17
CA LEU A 100 -8.66 32.27 -10.62
C LEU A 100 -9.79 33.22 -11.08
N ALA A 101 -10.77 33.49 -10.23
CA ALA A 101 -11.89 34.39 -10.55
C ALA A 101 -11.58 35.87 -10.23
N TYR A 102 -10.70 36.13 -9.26
CA TYR A 102 -10.33 37.48 -8.84
C TYR A 102 -9.07 38.00 -9.52
N ASP A 103 -8.10 37.12 -9.79
CA ASP A 103 -6.93 37.45 -10.58
C ASP A 103 -7.31 37.31 -12.05
N VAL A 104 -7.14 38.38 -12.83
CA VAL A 104 -7.24 38.31 -14.29
C VAL A 104 -6.00 37.56 -14.76
N VAL A 105 -6.05 36.23 -14.67
CA VAL A 105 -4.95 35.36 -15.07
C VAL A 105 -4.90 35.36 -16.61
N ASP A 106 -4.03 36.19 -17.18
CA ASP A 106 -3.88 36.33 -18.63
C ASP A 106 -3.16 35.12 -19.28
N SER A 107 -2.50 34.27 -18.48
CA SER A 107 -1.72 33.13 -18.98
C SER A 107 -2.38 31.78 -18.71
N ARG A 108 -2.60 30.99 -19.78
CA ARG A 108 -3.05 29.59 -19.69
C ARG A 108 -2.13 28.71 -18.85
N GLU A 109 -0.84 29.04 -18.77
CA GLU A 109 0.14 28.28 -17.98
C GLU A 109 -0.10 28.46 -16.47
N GLU A 110 -0.48 29.66 -16.04
CA GLU A 110 -0.79 29.93 -14.64
C GLU A 110 -2.08 29.21 -14.22
N VAL A 111 -3.09 29.19 -15.10
CA VAL A 111 -4.31 28.38 -14.91
C VAL A 111 -3.95 26.90 -14.80
N LYS A 112 -3.04 26.40 -15.64
CA LYS A 112 -2.56 25.01 -15.60
C LYS A 112 -1.86 24.68 -14.27
N ILE A 113 -0.99 25.58 -13.77
CA ILE A 113 -0.26 25.39 -12.51
C ILE A 113 -1.23 25.37 -11.31
N VAL A 114 -2.21 26.28 -11.29
CA VAL A 114 -3.18 26.34 -10.19
C VAL A 114 -4.10 25.12 -10.20
N LEU A 115 -4.56 24.68 -11.37
CA LEU A 115 -5.45 23.53 -11.52
C LEU A 115 -4.74 22.18 -11.37
N SER A 116 -3.45 22.07 -11.72
CA SER A 116 -2.71 20.80 -11.63
C SER A 116 -2.58 20.30 -10.20
N GLY A 117 -2.54 21.23 -9.23
CA GLY A 117 -2.60 20.90 -7.81
C GLY A 117 -3.95 20.37 -7.32
N VAL A 118 -5.03 20.50 -8.12
CA VAL A 118 -6.37 19.97 -7.82
C VAL A 118 -6.61 18.68 -8.58
N SER A 119 -6.42 18.71 -9.89
CA SER A 119 -6.47 17.55 -10.76
C SER A 119 -5.60 17.82 -12.00
N PRO A 120 -4.52 17.04 -12.21
CA PRO A 120 -3.65 17.22 -13.37
C PRO A 120 -4.41 17.01 -14.68
N LEU A 121 -5.36 16.07 -14.72
CA LEU A 121 -6.21 15.84 -15.88
C LEU A 121 -7.12 17.04 -16.17
N LEU A 122 -7.74 17.63 -15.15
CA LEU A 122 -8.60 18.80 -15.35
C LEU A 122 -7.79 20.00 -15.87
N ALA A 123 -6.56 20.16 -15.38
CA ALA A 123 -5.65 21.20 -15.83
C ALA A 123 -5.28 21.03 -17.31
N GLU A 124 -4.94 19.80 -17.73
CA GLU A 124 -4.61 19.50 -19.13
C GLU A 124 -5.82 19.67 -20.05
N VAL A 125 -7.00 19.22 -19.62
CA VAL A 125 -8.25 19.35 -20.38
C VAL A 125 -8.66 20.82 -20.55
N LEU A 126 -8.62 21.62 -19.48
CA LEU A 126 -9.02 23.04 -19.53
C LEU A 126 -8.00 23.94 -20.23
N CYS A 127 -6.73 23.54 -20.26
CA CYS A 127 -5.67 24.30 -20.94
C CYS A 127 -5.40 23.80 -22.38
N SER A 128 -6.12 22.78 -22.84
CA SER A 128 -6.01 22.26 -24.20
C SER A 128 -6.36 23.35 -25.24
N SER A 129 -5.60 23.38 -26.34
CA SER A 129 -5.78 24.38 -27.39
C SER A 129 -7.00 24.10 -28.27
N SER A 130 -7.48 22.85 -28.27
CA SER A 130 -8.63 22.39 -29.04
C SER A 130 -9.44 21.33 -28.29
N ALA A 131 -10.71 21.17 -28.68
CA ALA A 131 -11.59 20.13 -28.13
C ALA A 131 -11.09 18.71 -28.47
N LEU A 132 -10.42 18.53 -29.60
CA LEU A 132 -9.79 17.26 -30.00
C LEU A 132 -8.63 16.90 -29.08
N GLU A 133 -7.77 17.87 -28.75
CA GLU A 133 -6.66 17.67 -27.81
C GLU A 133 -7.17 17.32 -26.41
N ALA A 134 -8.20 18.03 -25.93
CA ALA A 134 -8.88 17.71 -24.67
C ALA A 134 -9.46 16.29 -24.68
N PHE A 135 -10.07 15.85 -25.79
CA PHE A 135 -10.57 14.50 -25.95
C PHE A 135 -9.44 13.46 -25.97
N CYS A 136 -8.31 13.73 -26.62
CA CYS A 136 -7.15 12.84 -26.62
C CYS A 136 -6.54 12.67 -25.22
N VAL A 137 -6.45 13.74 -24.42
CA VAL A 137 -6.00 13.66 -23.02
C VAL A 137 -6.95 12.78 -22.21
N VAL A 138 -8.26 13.00 -22.33
CA VAL A 138 -9.27 12.17 -21.65
C VAL A 138 -9.22 10.73 -22.15
N ALA A 139 -9.12 10.49 -23.46
CA ALA A 139 -9.06 9.17 -24.04
C ALA A 139 -7.79 8.43 -23.64
N ASN A 140 -6.65 9.10 -23.51
CA ASN A 140 -5.40 8.52 -23.04
C ASN A 140 -5.48 8.16 -21.55
N GLU A 141 -6.06 9.03 -20.71
CA GLU A 141 -6.27 8.67 -19.31
C GLU A 141 -7.32 7.56 -19.17
N VAL A 142 -8.39 7.58 -19.96
CA VAL A 142 -9.37 6.49 -20.00
C VAL A 142 -8.72 5.20 -20.47
N ARG A 143 -7.87 5.24 -21.50
CA ARG A 143 -7.10 4.07 -21.97
C ARG A 143 -6.14 3.56 -20.89
N ARG A 144 -5.48 4.47 -20.16
CA ARG A 144 -4.64 4.19 -19.00
C ARG A 144 -5.45 3.56 -17.87
N LEU A 145 -6.65 4.06 -17.60
CA LEU A 145 -7.58 3.53 -16.60
C LEU A 145 -8.18 2.18 -17.03
N LEU A 146 -8.36 1.97 -18.33
CA LEU A 146 -8.84 0.72 -18.94
C LEU A 146 -7.74 -0.33 -19.12
N GLY A 147 -6.47 0.00 -18.81
CA GLY A 147 -5.37 -0.95 -18.83
C GLY A 147 -4.90 -1.41 -20.21
N TYR A 148 -5.22 -0.67 -21.29
CA TYR A 148 -4.63 -0.94 -22.61
C TYR A 148 -3.20 -0.40 -22.64
N LYS A 149 -2.23 -1.25 -22.34
CA LYS A 149 -0.79 -1.00 -22.60
C LYS A 149 -0.31 -1.94 -23.70
N ASP A 150 0.66 -1.48 -24.48
CA ASP A 150 1.40 -2.36 -25.40
C ASP A 150 2.18 -3.38 -24.54
N ASP A 151 1.76 -4.64 -24.58
CA ASP A 151 2.15 -5.68 -23.62
C ASP A 151 3.67 -5.94 -23.58
N ASP A 152 4.38 -5.71 -24.69
CA ASP A 152 5.81 -5.96 -24.81
C ASP A 152 6.66 -4.89 -24.07
N GLU A 153 6.30 -3.61 -24.18
CA GLU A 153 7.05 -2.51 -23.53
C GLU A 153 6.80 -2.50 -22.01
N GLU A 154 5.59 -2.88 -21.57
CA GLU A 154 5.28 -3.00 -20.16
C GLU A 154 6.04 -4.15 -19.47
N THR A 155 6.24 -5.27 -20.18
CA THR A 155 6.94 -6.43 -19.61
C THR A 155 8.42 -6.13 -19.36
N ASP A 156 9.07 -5.42 -20.29
CA ASP A 156 10.46 -5.01 -20.15
C ASP A 156 10.66 -3.99 -19.01
N ASP A 157 9.75 -3.01 -18.87
CA ASP A 157 9.76 -2.05 -17.76
C ASP A 157 9.55 -2.72 -16.40
N ARG A 158 8.64 -3.70 -16.32
CA ARG A 158 8.39 -4.49 -15.11
C ARG A 158 9.61 -5.34 -14.75
N LEU A 159 10.26 -5.97 -15.74
CA LEU A 159 11.48 -6.74 -15.52
C LEU A 159 12.62 -5.83 -15.04
N ALA A 160 12.83 -4.67 -15.65
CA ALA A 160 13.82 -3.70 -15.22
C ALA A 160 13.58 -3.24 -13.77
N THR A 161 12.31 -3.02 -13.42
CA THR A 161 11.89 -2.69 -12.05
C THR A 161 12.20 -3.82 -11.07
N ALA A 162 11.90 -5.07 -11.42
CA ALA A 162 12.19 -6.26 -10.61
C ALA A 162 13.70 -6.46 -10.40
N VAL A 163 14.50 -6.29 -11.45
CA VAL A 163 15.96 -6.36 -11.41
C VAL A 163 16.51 -5.24 -10.51
N GLY A 164 16.03 -4.01 -10.67
CA GLY A 164 16.39 -2.89 -9.80
C GLY A 164 16.03 -3.15 -8.33
N TRP A 165 14.90 -3.82 -8.09
CA TRP A 165 14.47 -4.22 -6.75
C TRP A 165 15.45 -5.20 -6.09
N LEU A 166 15.90 -6.23 -6.81
CA LEU A 166 16.88 -7.21 -6.35
C LEU A 166 18.25 -6.61 -6.02
N GLN A 167 18.58 -5.47 -6.62
CA GLN A 167 19.83 -4.75 -6.37
C GLN A 167 19.78 -3.86 -5.12
N ARG A 168 18.61 -3.66 -4.52
CA ARG A 168 18.48 -2.81 -3.33
C ARG A 168 19.31 -3.38 -2.17
N PRO A 169 20.05 -2.53 -1.44
CA PRO A 169 20.72 -2.97 -0.23
C PRO A 169 19.67 -3.43 0.79
N GLN A 170 19.95 -4.55 1.45
CA GLN A 170 19.13 -5.11 2.55
C GLN A 170 17.73 -5.55 2.13
N LEU A 171 17.62 -6.16 0.95
CA LEU A 171 16.44 -6.89 0.54
C LEU A 171 16.03 -7.92 1.62
N MET A 172 14.79 -7.83 2.11
CA MET A 172 14.22 -8.74 3.10
C MET A 172 13.73 -10.02 2.41
N LEU A 173 14.61 -10.68 1.66
CA LEU A 173 14.36 -12.00 1.09
C LEU A 173 15.30 -13.01 1.76
N GLY A 174 14.83 -14.23 1.96
CA GLY A 174 15.68 -15.33 2.43
C GLY A 174 16.82 -15.59 1.44
N PHE A 175 17.92 -16.19 1.89
CA PHE A 175 19.05 -16.48 1.00
C PHE A 175 18.68 -17.37 -0.19
N GLU A 176 17.88 -18.42 0.04
CA GLU A 176 17.40 -19.29 -1.03
C GLU A 176 16.46 -18.55 -1.99
N ASP A 177 15.58 -17.69 -1.45
CA ASP A 177 14.69 -16.84 -2.25
C ASP A 177 15.50 -15.87 -3.12
N GLN A 178 16.54 -15.25 -2.56
CA GLN A 178 17.44 -14.37 -3.30
C GLN A 178 18.20 -15.13 -4.39
N LEU A 179 18.67 -16.35 -4.11
CA LEU A 179 19.31 -17.18 -5.13
C LEU A 179 18.35 -17.51 -6.27
N ARG A 180 17.12 -17.94 -5.94
CA ARG A 180 16.09 -18.27 -6.92
C ARG A 180 15.68 -17.06 -7.76
N CYS A 181 15.42 -15.91 -7.13
CA CYS A 181 15.10 -14.68 -7.86
C CYS A 181 16.29 -14.20 -8.70
N CYS A 182 17.53 -14.33 -8.23
CA CYS A 182 18.71 -14.02 -9.04
C CYS A 182 18.86 -14.95 -10.25
N ALA A 183 18.56 -16.24 -10.09
CA ALA A 183 18.57 -17.21 -11.17
C ALA A 183 17.51 -16.88 -12.23
N LEU A 184 16.27 -16.61 -11.81
CA LEU A 184 15.18 -16.18 -12.70
C LEU A 184 15.54 -14.87 -13.43
N ALA A 185 16.07 -13.87 -12.71
CA ALA A 185 16.51 -12.62 -13.31
C ALA A 185 17.63 -12.82 -14.35
N ARG A 186 18.58 -13.72 -14.08
CA ARG A 186 19.64 -14.08 -15.05
C ARG A 186 19.08 -14.83 -16.26
N GLN A 187 18.14 -15.75 -16.05
CA GLN A 187 17.47 -16.48 -17.13
C GLN A 187 16.66 -15.52 -18.02
N ALA A 188 15.90 -14.60 -17.44
CA ALA A 188 15.12 -13.60 -18.18
C ALA A 188 16.01 -12.66 -19.00
N THR A 189 17.13 -12.20 -18.43
CA THR A 189 18.03 -11.24 -19.10
C THR A 189 19.01 -11.91 -20.07
N LYS A 190 19.77 -12.90 -19.60
CA LYS A 190 20.87 -13.54 -20.33
C LYS A 190 20.49 -14.85 -21.03
N GLY A 191 19.38 -15.47 -20.67
CA GLY A 191 18.99 -16.81 -21.15
C GLY A 191 19.66 -17.94 -20.36
N ASP A 192 19.78 -19.09 -21.01
CA ASP A 192 20.25 -20.33 -20.38
C ASP A 192 21.64 -20.23 -19.76
N ALA A 193 21.78 -20.87 -18.60
CA ALA A 193 23.07 -20.97 -17.90
C ALA A 193 24.14 -21.65 -18.78
N PRO A 194 25.37 -21.08 -18.85
CA PRO A 194 26.49 -21.74 -19.53
C PRO A 194 26.80 -23.07 -18.83
N LYS A 195 27.22 -24.08 -19.60
CA LYS A 195 27.70 -25.36 -19.03
C LYS A 195 29.05 -25.10 -18.33
N ALA A 196 29.03 -24.76 -17.05
CA ALA A 196 30.24 -24.62 -16.25
C ALA A 196 30.51 -25.94 -15.51
N THR A 197 31.69 -26.53 -15.69
CA THR A 197 32.17 -27.61 -14.83
C THR A 197 32.63 -27.02 -13.49
N VAL A 198 31.68 -26.76 -12.60
CA VAL A 198 32.00 -26.35 -11.23
C VAL A 198 32.46 -27.58 -10.46
N PRO A 199 33.70 -27.62 -9.94
CA PRO A 199 34.17 -28.77 -9.17
C PRO A 199 33.29 -28.99 -7.93
N GLU A 200 32.78 -30.21 -7.77
CA GLU A 200 31.84 -30.57 -6.69
C GLU A 200 32.40 -30.37 -5.28
N SER A 201 33.73 -30.31 -5.14
CA SER A 201 34.43 -30.21 -3.86
C SER A 201 34.33 -28.84 -3.20
N GLU A 202 33.93 -27.79 -3.93
CA GLU A 202 33.74 -26.46 -3.33
C GLU A 202 32.26 -26.15 -3.12
N GLN A 203 31.82 -26.20 -1.87
CA GLN A 203 30.58 -25.54 -1.40
C GLN A 203 30.76 -24.01 -1.43
N SER A 204 31.17 -23.49 -2.58
CA SER A 204 31.35 -22.08 -2.81
C SER A 204 30.01 -21.42 -3.11
N PHE A 205 29.91 -20.14 -2.75
CA PHE A 205 28.73 -19.35 -3.03
C PHE A 205 28.42 -19.26 -4.54
N SER A 206 29.45 -19.22 -5.39
CA SER A 206 29.33 -19.26 -6.85
C SER A 206 28.71 -20.57 -7.34
N ALA A 207 29.08 -21.71 -6.75
CA ALA A 207 28.45 -22.99 -7.07
C ALA A 207 26.95 -22.99 -6.77
N ALA A 208 26.53 -22.40 -5.65
CA ALA A 208 25.10 -22.27 -5.32
C ALA A 208 24.35 -21.38 -6.31
N GLN A 209 24.95 -20.25 -6.73
CA GLN A 209 24.36 -19.39 -7.77
C GLN A 209 24.24 -20.10 -9.11
N GLN A 210 25.29 -20.82 -9.52
CA GLN A 210 25.31 -21.55 -10.78
C GLN A 210 24.25 -22.66 -10.78
N ARG A 211 24.20 -23.47 -9.72
CA ARG A 211 23.18 -24.53 -9.57
C ARG A 211 21.76 -23.96 -9.62
N SER A 212 21.51 -22.84 -8.95
CA SER A 212 20.19 -22.20 -9.00
C SER A 212 19.83 -21.70 -10.40
N TRP A 213 20.79 -21.21 -11.19
CA TRP A 213 20.56 -20.80 -12.58
C TRP A 213 20.36 -22.00 -13.50
N GLU A 214 21.11 -23.08 -13.29
CA GLU A 214 20.94 -24.34 -14.03
C GLU A 214 19.56 -24.98 -13.80
N MET A 215 18.95 -24.81 -12.63
CA MET A 215 17.57 -25.24 -12.37
C MET A 215 16.52 -24.51 -13.23
N CYS A 216 16.85 -23.33 -13.76
CA CYS A 216 15.98 -22.55 -14.65
C CYS A 216 16.28 -22.80 -16.15
N ARG A 217 17.18 -23.73 -16.48
CA ARG A 217 17.55 -24.01 -17.87
C ARG A 217 16.34 -24.49 -18.68
N GLY A 218 16.20 -23.97 -19.90
CA GLY A 218 15.13 -24.31 -20.84
C GLY A 218 13.86 -23.47 -20.65
N MET A 219 13.79 -22.65 -19.59
CA MET A 219 12.71 -21.70 -19.39
C MET A 219 12.85 -20.52 -20.37
N ALA A 220 11.76 -20.17 -21.06
CA ALA A 220 11.74 -19.04 -21.97
C ALA A 220 11.99 -17.71 -21.22
N LYS A 221 12.53 -16.69 -21.90
CA LYS A 221 12.82 -15.39 -21.25
C LYS A 221 11.58 -14.72 -20.67
N ALA A 222 10.47 -14.74 -21.41
CA ALA A 222 9.19 -14.20 -20.97
C ALA A 222 8.68 -14.95 -19.73
N GLU A 223 8.65 -16.28 -19.77
CA GLU A 223 8.25 -17.14 -18.65
C GLU A 223 9.13 -16.92 -17.40
N ALA A 224 10.44 -16.77 -17.58
CA ALA A 224 11.36 -16.47 -16.48
C ALA A 224 11.11 -15.06 -15.89
N SER A 225 10.72 -14.09 -16.71
CA SER A 225 10.37 -12.74 -16.25
C SER A 225 9.07 -12.73 -15.44
N GLU A 226 8.05 -13.44 -15.90
CA GLU A 226 6.77 -13.59 -15.19
C GLU A 226 6.96 -14.35 -13.87
N ALA A 227 7.70 -15.46 -13.90
CA ALA A 227 8.03 -16.22 -12.70
C ALA A 227 8.82 -15.40 -11.67
N LEU A 228 9.72 -14.51 -12.13
CA LEU A 228 10.43 -13.59 -11.25
C LEU A 228 9.47 -12.58 -10.59
N LEU A 229 8.60 -11.97 -11.39
CA LEU A 229 7.62 -11.00 -10.91
C LEU A 229 6.68 -11.63 -9.88
N GLN A 230 6.21 -12.85 -10.16
CA GLN A 230 5.35 -13.62 -9.27
C GLN A 230 6.08 -14.01 -7.97
N GLU A 231 7.29 -14.58 -8.05
CA GLU A 231 8.06 -14.94 -6.86
C GLU A 231 8.38 -13.72 -5.97
N LEU A 232 8.70 -12.56 -6.58
CA LEU A 232 8.91 -11.33 -5.82
C LEU A 232 7.61 -10.81 -5.19
N ALA A 233 6.50 -10.82 -5.92
CA ALA A 233 5.20 -10.39 -5.38
C ALA A 233 4.69 -11.31 -4.26
N ASP A 234 5.01 -12.60 -4.33
CA ASP A 234 4.64 -13.58 -3.32
C ASP A 234 5.52 -13.52 -2.06
N LYS A 235 6.77 -13.06 -2.19
CA LYS A 235 7.72 -13.06 -1.06
C LYS A 235 7.94 -11.70 -0.43
N ASP A 236 7.79 -10.63 -1.20
CA ASP A 236 7.97 -9.26 -0.75
C ASP A 236 6.65 -8.46 -0.88
N PRO A 237 5.94 -8.18 0.23
CA PRO A 237 4.69 -7.43 0.19
C PRO A 237 4.88 -5.98 -0.25
N THR A 238 6.09 -5.42 -0.13
CA THR A 238 6.37 -4.06 -0.61
C THR A 238 6.56 -4.03 -2.12
N PHE A 239 7.17 -5.08 -2.70
CA PHE A 239 7.26 -5.23 -4.16
C PHE A 239 5.86 -5.37 -4.78
N ARG A 240 5.00 -6.20 -4.19
CA ARG A 240 3.61 -6.41 -4.64
C ARG A 240 2.78 -5.12 -4.72
N LYS A 241 3.07 -4.13 -3.87
CA LYS A 241 2.40 -2.82 -3.91
C LYS A 241 2.88 -1.95 -5.07
N VAL A 242 4.14 -2.11 -5.47
CA VAL A 242 4.74 -1.34 -6.58
C VAL A 242 4.38 -1.96 -7.92
N VAL A 243 4.43 -3.30 -8.01
CA VAL A 243 4.05 -4.06 -9.18
C VAL A 243 2.91 -5.01 -8.80
N PRO A 244 1.65 -4.57 -8.94
CA PRO A 244 0.50 -5.44 -8.72
C PRO A 244 0.58 -6.64 -9.66
N PRO A 245 0.23 -7.86 -9.20
CA PRO A 245 0.15 -9.01 -10.09
C PRO A 245 -0.84 -8.71 -11.22
N ALA A 246 -0.49 -9.12 -12.44
CA ALA A 246 -1.44 -9.12 -13.56
C ALA A 246 -2.70 -9.86 -13.11
N ALA A 247 -3.87 -9.24 -13.36
CA ALA A 247 -5.23 -9.60 -12.91
C ALA A 247 -5.31 -10.82 -11.97
N PRO A 248 -5.80 -10.67 -10.72
CA PRO A 248 -5.82 -11.78 -9.77
C PRO A 248 -6.50 -12.99 -10.42
N GLU A 249 -5.73 -14.05 -10.70
CA GLU A 249 -6.28 -15.35 -11.07
C GLU A 249 -7.42 -15.60 -10.10
N ALA A 250 -8.63 -15.72 -10.64
CA ALA A 250 -9.87 -15.72 -9.87
C ALA A 250 -9.69 -16.61 -8.64
N VAL A 251 -9.41 -15.97 -7.49
CA VAL A 251 -8.95 -16.69 -6.31
C VAL A 251 -10.11 -17.61 -5.97
N PRO A 252 -9.94 -18.94 -6.04
CA PRO A 252 -11.05 -19.84 -5.80
C PRO A 252 -11.63 -19.47 -4.45
N GLU A 253 -12.94 -19.19 -4.41
CA GLU A 253 -13.66 -18.71 -3.23
C GLU A 253 -13.40 -19.67 -2.06
N LYS A 254 -12.35 -19.40 -1.29
CA LYS A 254 -12.01 -20.18 -0.12
C LYS A 254 -13.00 -19.80 0.97
N PRO A 255 -13.49 -20.77 1.75
CA PRO A 255 -14.50 -20.51 2.76
C PRO A 255 -14.02 -19.43 3.73
N LEU A 256 -14.82 -18.37 3.86
CA LEU A 256 -14.65 -17.14 4.64
C LEU A 256 -14.36 -17.33 6.16
N ASN A 257 -14.14 -18.56 6.64
CA ASN A 257 -14.05 -18.87 8.05
C ASN A 257 -12.67 -18.64 8.67
N ASP A 258 -11.63 -18.30 7.89
CA ASP A 258 -10.31 -18.07 8.46
C ASP A 258 -10.09 -16.58 8.77
N PHE A 259 -10.67 -16.14 9.90
CA PHE A 259 -10.50 -14.79 10.45
C PHE A 259 -9.01 -14.39 10.51
N VAL A 260 -8.11 -15.35 10.75
CA VAL A 260 -6.66 -15.12 10.76
C VAL A 260 -6.17 -14.64 9.39
N GLN A 261 -6.64 -15.25 8.31
CA GLN A 261 -6.28 -14.86 6.95
C GLN A 261 -6.74 -13.43 6.63
N VAL A 262 -8.00 -13.09 6.96
CA VAL A 262 -8.54 -11.73 6.76
C VAL A 262 -7.75 -10.70 7.56
N PHE A 263 -7.39 -11.01 8.82
CA PHE A 263 -6.55 -10.13 9.63
C PHE A 263 -5.15 -9.96 9.06
N CYS A 264 -4.54 -11.03 8.56
CA CYS A 264 -3.24 -10.97 7.91
C CYS A 264 -3.29 -10.13 6.63
N GLU A 265 -4.34 -10.27 5.81
CA GLU A 265 -4.55 -9.48 4.59
C GLU A 265 -4.77 -8.00 4.91
N LEU A 266 -5.58 -7.68 5.93
CA LEU A 266 -5.77 -6.31 6.41
C LEU A 266 -4.46 -5.70 6.93
N PHE A 267 -3.65 -6.50 7.63
CA PHE A 267 -2.35 -6.06 8.13
C PHE A 267 -1.36 -5.82 6.97
N GLU A 268 -1.31 -6.72 5.99
CA GLU A 268 -0.54 -6.57 4.75
C GLU A 268 -0.96 -5.33 3.94
N PHE A 269 -2.26 -5.04 3.88
CA PHE A 269 -2.75 -3.83 3.23
C PHE A 269 -2.29 -2.55 3.96
N ARG A 270 -2.33 -2.56 5.30
CA ARG A 270 -1.93 -1.43 6.17
C ARG A 270 -0.41 -1.24 6.33
N LEU A 271 0.37 -2.22 5.93
CA LEU A 271 1.83 -2.21 6.03
C LEU A 271 2.43 -1.06 5.18
N PRO A 272 3.21 -0.12 5.74
CA PRO A 272 3.71 1.04 4.98
C PRO A 272 4.67 0.62 3.86
N SER A 273 4.73 1.37 2.76
CA SER A 273 5.68 1.11 1.66
C SER A 273 7.15 1.12 2.13
N ASP A 274 7.46 1.91 3.17
CA ASP A 274 8.82 2.07 3.70
C ASP A 274 9.19 1.06 4.81
N LEU A 275 8.62 -0.14 4.78
CA LEU A 275 8.84 -1.13 5.84
C LEU A 275 10.29 -1.49 6.05
N ASP A 276 11.04 -1.74 4.98
CA ASP A 276 12.45 -2.10 5.08
C ASP A 276 13.26 -0.97 5.72
N ALA A 277 12.95 0.28 5.35
CA ALA A 277 13.60 1.45 5.94
C ALA A 277 13.26 1.59 7.43
N ARG A 278 12.01 1.30 7.83
CA ARG A 278 11.60 1.31 9.24
C ARG A 278 12.21 0.17 10.03
N ALA A 279 12.21 -1.05 9.49
CA ALA A 279 12.85 -2.23 10.06
C ALA A 279 14.35 -1.98 10.27
N LEU A 280 15.02 -1.39 9.29
CA LEU A 280 16.41 -1.01 9.40
C LEU A 280 16.66 0.07 10.46
N LYS A 281 15.83 1.11 10.51
CA LYS A 281 15.91 2.12 11.58
C LYS A 281 15.74 1.47 12.96
N LEU A 282 14.82 0.51 13.08
CA LEU A 282 14.61 -0.24 14.32
C LEU A 282 15.82 -1.11 14.68
N ARG A 283 16.39 -1.85 13.71
CA ARG A 283 17.62 -2.65 13.89
C ARG A 283 18.81 -1.79 14.32
N LYS A 284 19.00 -0.62 13.68
CA LYS A 284 20.03 0.34 14.06
C LYS A 284 19.82 0.87 15.48
N ARG A 285 18.58 1.25 15.84
CA ARG A 285 18.26 1.70 17.20
C ARG A 285 18.50 0.60 18.24
N ALA A 286 18.08 -0.63 17.95
CA ALA A 286 18.30 -1.79 18.81
C ALA A 286 19.79 -2.07 19.00
N PHE A 287 20.60 -1.97 17.93
CA PHE A 287 22.05 -2.09 17.98
C PHE A 287 22.71 -1.00 18.84
N TRP A 288 22.33 0.27 18.65
CA TRP A 288 22.86 1.36 19.47
C TRP A 288 22.45 1.23 20.93
N ALA A 289 21.21 0.81 21.19
CA ALA A 289 20.73 0.53 22.53
C ALA A 289 21.53 -0.62 23.17
N SER A 290 21.78 -1.71 22.45
CA SER A 290 22.58 -2.82 22.99
C SER A 290 24.03 -2.41 23.23
N LEU A 291 24.61 -1.60 22.34
CA LEU A 291 25.96 -1.06 22.52
C LEU A 291 26.03 -0.15 23.76
N ALA A 292 25.01 0.69 23.98
CA ALA A 292 24.91 1.54 25.17
C ALA A 292 24.78 0.70 26.46
N VAL A 293 24.02 -0.40 26.43
CA VAL A 293 23.92 -1.34 27.56
C VAL A 293 25.26 -2.02 27.85
N VAL A 294 25.98 -2.47 26.82
CA VAL A 294 27.32 -3.04 26.98
C VAL A 294 28.28 -2.01 27.56
N PHE A 295 28.28 -0.78 27.03
CA PHE A 295 29.13 0.30 27.51
C PHE A 295 28.82 0.64 28.98
N TYR A 296 27.54 0.77 29.33
CA TYR A 296 27.09 0.98 30.71
C TYR A 296 27.54 -0.15 31.62
N ALA A 297 27.41 -1.42 31.21
CA ALA A 297 27.86 -2.57 31.98
C ALA A 297 29.38 -2.57 32.22
N VAL A 298 30.18 -2.18 31.22
CA VAL A 298 31.64 -2.06 31.33
C VAL A 298 32.04 -0.91 32.27
N VAL A 299 31.43 0.27 32.13
CA VAL A 299 31.67 1.42 33.02
C VAL A 299 31.26 1.09 34.44
N TRP A 300 30.06 0.53 34.63
CA TRP A 300 29.57 0.09 35.94
C TRP A 300 30.53 -0.91 36.60
N ARG A 301 31.06 -1.88 35.83
CA ARG A 301 32.06 -2.82 36.32
C ARG A 301 33.35 -2.14 36.75
N HIS A 302 33.78 -1.09 36.05
CA HIS A 302 34.96 -0.31 36.41
C HIS A 302 34.77 0.49 37.72
N TRP A 303 33.56 1.01 37.95
CA TRP A 303 33.23 1.78 39.16
C TRP A 303 32.99 0.89 40.38
N VAL A 304 32.30 -0.25 40.22
CA VAL A 304 31.91 -1.15 41.31
C VAL A 304 33.00 -2.19 41.64
N ARG A 305 34.27 -1.85 41.42
CA ARG A 305 35.48 -2.69 41.49
C ARG A 305 35.76 -3.45 42.82
N ARG A 306 34.83 -3.47 43.78
CA ARG A 306 35.06 -4.00 45.14
C ARG A 306 34.22 -5.20 45.57
N LYS A 307 33.38 -5.80 44.72
CA LYS A 307 32.57 -6.98 45.11
C LYS A 307 32.92 -8.23 44.30
N PRO A 308 33.09 -9.41 44.94
CA PRO A 308 33.42 -10.66 44.26
C PRO A 308 32.40 -11.00 43.17
N LEU A 309 32.87 -11.62 42.10
CA LEU A 309 32.05 -12.09 40.97
C LEU A 309 31.17 -13.25 41.45
N THR A 310 29.87 -13.02 41.58
CA THR A 310 28.88 -14.08 41.75
C THR A 310 28.57 -14.73 40.39
N ILE A 311 28.24 -16.03 40.39
CA ILE A 311 27.88 -16.80 39.18
C ILE A 311 26.81 -16.07 38.34
N VAL A 312 25.85 -15.44 39.01
CA VAL A 312 24.80 -14.63 38.38
C VAL A 312 25.38 -13.53 37.48
N ARG A 313 26.46 -12.84 37.90
CA ARG A 313 27.12 -11.81 37.09
C ARG A 313 27.83 -12.37 35.86
N ALA A 314 28.37 -13.58 35.94
CA ALA A 314 29.02 -14.23 34.81
C ALA A 314 27.98 -14.58 33.73
N VAL A 315 26.84 -15.15 34.14
CA VAL A 315 25.74 -15.50 33.24
C VAL A 315 25.13 -14.26 32.59
N THR A 316 24.88 -13.19 33.34
CA THR A 316 24.32 -11.95 32.75
C THR A 316 25.29 -11.30 31.76
N ASN A 317 26.59 -11.26 32.07
CA ASN A 317 27.59 -10.70 31.15
C ASN A 317 27.72 -11.52 29.86
N ALA A 318 27.70 -12.86 29.97
CA ALA A 318 27.70 -13.74 28.80
C ALA A 318 26.44 -13.52 27.96
N GLY A 319 25.26 -13.45 28.59
CA GLY A 319 24.00 -13.19 27.91
C GLY A 319 23.98 -11.83 27.18
N VAL A 320 24.41 -10.77 27.84
CA VAL A 320 24.49 -9.41 27.25
C VAL A 320 25.49 -9.37 26.09
N SER A 321 26.65 -10.04 26.23
CA SER A 321 27.65 -10.12 25.16
C SER A 321 27.12 -10.88 23.94
N THR A 322 26.50 -12.04 24.15
CA THR A 322 25.90 -12.84 23.07
C THR A 322 24.77 -12.09 22.37
N LEU A 323 23.88 -11.45 23.14
CA LEU A 323 22.78 -10.65 22.58
C LEU A 323 23.32 -9.44 21.79
N SER A 324 24.33 -8.73 22.31
CA SER A 324 24.95 -7.61 21.60
C SER A 324 25.67 -8.05 20.33
N THR A 325 26.35 -9.20 20.37
CA THR A 325 27.02 -9.77 19.20
C THR A 325 25.98 -10.17 18.14
N TYR A 326 24.87 -10.78 18.56
CA TYR A 326 23.76 -11.11 17.68
C TYR A 326 23.16 -9.87 17.02
N LEU A 327 22.88 -8.82 17.81
CA LEU A 327 22.35 -7.55 17.30
C LEU A 327 23.35 -6.84 16.37
N ALA A 328 24.65 -6.97 16.62
CA ALA A 328 25.69 -6.48 15.72
C ALA A 328 25.66 -7.21 14.37
N ILE A 329 25.57 -8.55 14.40
CA ILE A 329 25.46 -9.38 13.19
C ILE A 329 24.16 -9.06 12.44
N LEU A 330 23.06 -8.85 13.15
CA LEU A 330 21.76 -8.53 12.58
C LEU A 330 21.72 -7.13 11.93
N ASN A 331 22.51 -6.18 12.44
CA ASN A 331 22.62 -4.83 11.87
C ASN A 331 23.63 -4.74 10.72
N LEU A 332 24.79 -5.39 10.85
CA LEU A 332 25.85 -5.37 9.83
C LEU A 332 25.59 -6.33 8.67
N GLY A 333 24.78 -7.37 8.92
CA GLY A 333 24.55 -8.46 8.01
C GLY A 333 25.72 -9.46 7.95
N LEU A 334 25.44 -10.64 7.39
CA LEU A 334 26.45 -11.67 7.17
C LEU A 334 26.98 -11.64 5.74
N PRO A 335 28.28 -11.94 5.52
CA PRO A 335 28.81 -12.27 4.21
C PRO A 335 28.09 -13.50 3.63
N ALA A 336 27.78 -13.48 2.33
CA ALA A 336 27.14 -14.58 1.62
C ALA A 336 27.77 -15.98 1.87
N PRO A 337 29.11 -16.17 1.87
CA PRO A 337 29.69 -17.49 2.13
C PRO A 337 29.45 -17.97 3.58
N ILE A 338 29.42 -17.06 4.56
CA ILE A 338 29.11 -17.42 5.95
C ILE A 338 27.62 -17.76 6.06
N TYR A 339 26.75 -17.00 5.40
CA TYR A 339 25.32 -17.28 5.38
C TYR A 339 25.02 -18.65 4.77
N ALA A 340 25.66 -19.02 3.65
CA ALA A 340 25.49 -20.33 3.03
C ALA A 340 25.82 -21.49 4.00
N ARG A 341 26.93 -21.36 4.76
CA ARG A 341 27.31 -22.35 5.78
C ARG A 341 26.37 -22.36 6.97
N LEU A 342 25.88 -21.20 7.41
CA LEU A 342 24.91 -21.08 8.49
C LEU A 342 23.59 -21.73 8.08
N HIS A 343 23.13 -21.47 6.85
CA HIS A 343 21.89 -22.03 6.31
C HIS A 343 21.92 -23.56 6.29
N ALA A 344 23.04 -24.15 5.86
CA ALA A 344 23.23 -25.60 5.89
C ALA A 344 23.15 -26.21 7.31
N ARG A 345 23.40 -25.40 8.35
CA ARG A 345 23.34 -25.81 9.76
C ARG A 345 22.02 -25.46 10.45
N LEU A 346 21.13 -24.71 9.81
CA LEU A 346 19.84 -24.36 10.41
C LEU A 346 18.97 -25.62 10.56
N PRO A 347 18.23 -25.75 11.68
CA PRO A 347 17.27 -26.83 11.87
C PRO A 347 16.30 -26.93 10.68
N ALA A 348 15.96 -28.16 10.27
CA ALA A 348 15.11 -28.41 9.12
C ALA A 348 13.75 -27.69 9.24
N TRP A 349 13.17 -27.60 10.43
CA TRP A 349 11.92 -26.88 10.67
C TRP A 349 12.03 -25.38 10.41
N LEU A 350 13.20 -24.77 10.67
CA LEU A 350 13.42 -23.34 10.49
C LEU A 350 13.68 -23.01 9.02
N ARG A 351 14.35 -23.93 8.30
CA ARG A 351 14.46 -23.89 6.84
C ARG A 351 13.09 -24.09 6.19
N SER A 352 12.30 -25.04 6.67
CA SER A 352 10.92 -25.22 6.21
C SER A 352 10.11 -23.96 6.50
N ALA A 353 10.06 -23.44 7.72
CA ALA A 353 9.28 -22.23 8.02
C ALA A 353 9.73 -20.98 7.21
N ALA A 354 11.01 -20.89 6.84
CA ALA A 354 11.51 -19.80 6.00
C ALA A 354 11.14 -19.99 4.51
N GLY A 355 11.26 -21.22 3.98
CA GLY A 355 11.09 -21.52 2.55
C GLY A 355 9.75 -22.14 2.15
N SER A 356 8.99 -22.69 3.10
CA SER A 356 7.78 -23.46 2.83
C SER A 356 6.62 -22.52 2.54
N ASN A 357 5.87 -22.89 1.51
CA ASN A 357 4.57 -22.31 1.18
C ASN A 357 3.44 -23.04 1.94
N GLU A 358 3.77 -23.70 3.07
CA GLU A 358 2.82 -24.48 3.87
C GLU A 358 1.68 -23.62 4.44
N LEU A 359 1.96 -22.35 4.71
CA LEU A 359 0.95 -21.34 5.05
C LEU A 359 0.64 -20.52 3.81
N PRO A 360 -0.43 -20.83 3.06
CA PRO A 360 -0.82 -20.03 1.91
C PRO A 360 -1.30 -18.63 2.34
N GLY A 361 -1.16 -17.66 1.44
CA GLY A 361 -1.73 -16.32 1.61
C GLY A 361 -0.91 -15.39 2.50
N ALA A 362 -1.59 -14.39 3.09
CA ALA A 362 -0.94 -13.30 3.82
C ALA A 362 -0.26 -13.75 5.12
N ALA A 363 -0.80 -14.77 5.79
CA ALA A 363 -0.24 -15.28 7.05
C ALA A 363 1.17 -15.84 6.87
N GLY A 364 1.39 -16.64 5.81
CA GLY A 364 2.71 -17.17 5.48
C GLY A 364 3.70 -16.06 5.12
N ARG A 365 3.27 -15.06 4.34
CA ARG A 365 4.09 -13.88 4.00
C ARG A 365 4.53 -13.10 5.23
N LEU A 366 3.60 -12.82 6.15
CA LEU A 366 3.88 -12.11 7.39
C LEU A 366 4.80 -12.89 8.33
N LEU A 367 4.56 -14.19 8.49
CA LEU A 367 5.42 -15.05 9.30
C LEU A 367 6.84 -15.10 8.72
N ARG A 368 6.97 -15.27 7.40
CA ARG A 368 8.25 -15.24 6.70
C ARG A 368 8.96 -13.91 6.90
N TRP A 369 8.24 -12.80 6.78
CA TRP A 369 8.78 -11.45 7.04
C TRP A 369 9.25 -11.28 8.50
N LEU A 370 8.49 -11.79 9.47
CA LEU A 370 8.89 -11.78 10.89
C LEU A 370 10.12 -12.65 11.15
N LEU A 371 10.22 -13.82 10.51
CA LEU A 371 11.40 -14.67 10.60
C LEU A 371 12.62 -14.01 9.96
N GLN A 372 12.45 -13.37 8.80
CA GLN A 372 13.51 -12.60 8.13
C GLN A 372 13.93 -11.36 8.92
N LEU A 373 13.03 -10.77 9.72
CA LEU A 373 13.37 -9.69 10.66
C LEU A 373 14.36 -10.17 11.73
N LEU A 374 14.20 -11.42 12.18
CA LEU A 374 15.05 -12.05 13.17
C LEU A 374 16.34 -12.59 12.55
N LEU A 375 16.33 -13.02 11.30
CA LEU A 375 17.54 -13.50 10.64
C LEU A 375 18.48 -12.34 10.23
N PRO A 376 19.81 -12.54 10.29
CA PRO A 376 20.75 -11.52 9.87
C PRO A 376 20.69 -11.33 8.35
N PRO A 377 20.52 -10.10 7.83
CA PRO A 377 20.44 -9.87 6.40
C PRO A 377 21.79 -10.16 5.71
N LEU A 378 21.77 -10.37 4.40
CA LEU A 378 23.00 -10.41 3.62
C LEU A 378 23.62 -9.01 3.56
N ARG A 379 24.93 -8.91 3.79
CA ARG A 379 25.65 -7.63 3.79
C ARG A 379 25.61 -6.92 2.43
N ARG A 380 25.57 -7.70 1.34
CA ARG A 380 25.45 -7.22 -0.05
C ARG A 380 24.43 -8.10 -0.78
N PRO A 381 23.59 -7.51 -1.64
CA PRO A 381 22.65 -8.29 -2.45
C PRO A 381 23.42 -9.18 -3.42
N LEU A 382 22.90 -10.40 -3.64
CA LEU A 382 23.57 -11.44 -4.43
C LEU A 382 23.74 -11.04 -5.90
N MET A 383 22.85 -10.18 -6.41
CA MET A 383 22.85 -9.72 -7.79
C MET A 383 24.05 -8.81 -8.10
N ILE A 384 24.52 -8.01 -7.14
CA ILE A 384 25.68 -7.12 -7.35
C ILE A 384 26.97 -7.96 -7.40
N THR A 385 27.09 -8.97 -6.55
CA THR A 385 28.27 -9.86 -6.52
C THR A 385 28.38 -10.75 -7.77
N ALA A 386 27.27 -10.93 -8.45
CA ALA A 386 27.10 -11.76 -9.64
C ALA A 386 27.51 -11.08 -10.95
N GLY A 387 27.66 -9.74 -10.95
CA GLY A 387 27.89 -8.92 -12.13
C GLY A 387 29.32 -8.41 -12.31
N ALA A 388 30.24 -8.76 -11.41
CA ALA A 388 31.66 -8.54 -11.65
C ALA A 388 32.17 -9.68 -12.56
N PRO A 389 32.56 -9.41 -13.82
CA PRO A 389 33.20 -10.40 -14.68
C PRO A 389 34.50 -10.94 -14.07
#